data_AF-A0AAN5CVJ0-F1
#
_entry.id   AF-A0AAN5CVJ0-F1
#
_cell.length_a   1.000
_cell.length_b   1.000
_cell.length_c   1.000
_cell.angle_alpha   90.00
_cell.angle_beta   90.00
_cell.angle_gamma   90.00
#
_symmetry.space_group_name_H-M   'P 1'
#
loop_
_entity.id
_entity.type
_entity.pdbx_description
1 polymer ?
#
loop_
_entity_poly.entity_id
_entity_poly.type
_entity_poly.pdbx_seq_one_letter_code
_entity_poly.pdbx_strand_id
1 'polypeptide(L)'
;QESDCQPIGCVEKEDGSTLCGYYQFSQDYYEDCGAPGKRYRDSVETAWKRCANDYNCSTRCVQKFVDRYKLGCPNRGTCEQSARLHNGGINGCNMQSTLKYWDTIKSCCQCS
;
A
#
# COMPACT_ATOMS: atom_id res chain seq x y z
N GLN A 1 -0.16 1.93 11.41
CA GLN A 1 -1.25 2.80 10.91
C GLN A 1 -0.62 3.81 9.96
N GLU A 2 -1.24 4.07 8.81
CA GLU A 2 -0.60 4.84 7.73
C GLU A 2 -0.74 6.36 7.90
N SER A 3 -1.98 6.85 7.89
CA SER A 3 -2.27 8.29 7.77
C SER A 3 -3.51 8.75 8.53
N ASP A 4 -4.08 7.90 9.39
CA ASP A 4 -5.41 8.10 10.00
C ASP A 4 -6.51 8.41 8.97
N CYS A 5 -6.42 7.76 7.81
CA CYS A 5 -7.30 7.97 6.66
C CYS A 5 -7.31 9.42 6.14
N GLN A 6 -6.15 10.09 6.13
CA GLN A 6 -5.98 11.44 5.61
C GLN A 6 -4.93 11.50 4.48
N PRO A 7 -5.07 12.42 3.50
CA PRO A 7 -4.06 12.62 2.47
C PRO A 7 -2.92 13.49 3.00
N ILE A 8 -2.06 12.92 3.86
CA ILE A 8 -0.98 13.65 4.55
C ILE A 8 0.19 14.06 3.65
N GLY A 9 0.06 13.93 2.33
CA GLY A 9 1.13 14.18 1.39
C GLY A 9 2.23 13.12 1.44
N CYS A 10 3.45 13.51 1.08
CA CYS A 10 4.60 12.62 1.03
C CYS A 10 5.49 12.81 2.24
N VAL A 11 5.92 11.70 2.83
CA VAL A 11 6.79 11.65 4.00
C VAL A 11 8.06 10.91 3.61
N GLU A 12 9.21 11.56 3.81
CA GLU A 12 10.52 10.92 3.73
C GLU A 12 10.78 10.08 4.99
N LYS A 13 11.31 8.89 4.79
CA LYS A 13 11.67 7.94 5.86
C LYS A 13 13.17 7.98 6.12
N GLU A 14 13.58 7.45 7.26
CA GLU A 14 15.00 7.41 7.67
C GLU A 14 15.89 6.62 6.70
N ASP A 15 15.30 5.65 5.98
CA ASP A 15 16.00 4.85 4.95
C ASP A 15 16.09 5.56 3.58
N GLY A 16 15.65 6.82 3.50
CA GLY A 16 15.63 7.63 2.28
C GLY A 16 14.44 7.33 1.35
N SER A 17 13.56 6.39 1.70
CA SER A 17 12.35 6.13 0.93
C SER A 17 11.32 7.26 1.13
N THR A 18 10.49 7.48 0.12
CA THR A 18 9.35 8.42 0.19
C THR A 18 8.05 7.65 0.06
N LEU A 19 7.14 7.86 1.01
CA LEU A 19 5.80 7.26 1.02
C LEU A 19 4.74 8.37 0.94
N CYS A 20 3.65 8.17 0.20
CA CYS A 20 2.67 9.24 -0.02
C CYS A 20 1.22 8.83 0.30
N GLY A 21 0.44 9.83 0.72
CA GLY A 21 -1.02 9.84 0.72
C GLY A 21 -1.71 8.94 1.74
N TYR A 22 -2.96 8.56 1.45
CA TYR A 22 -3.82 7.82 2.38
C TYR A 22 -3.22 6.51 2.88
N TYR A 23 -2.55 5.80 1.98
CA TYR A 23 -1.99 4.48 2.26
C TYR A 23 -0.47 4.49 2.35
N GLN A 24 0.19 5.66 2.35
CA GLN A 24 1.65 5.77 2.50
C GLN A 24 2.44 4.73 1.66
N PHE A 25 2.20 4.67 0.35
CA PHE A 25 2.92 3.75 -0.55
C PHE A 25 3.95 4.48 -1.41
N SER A 26 5.00 3.77 -1.82
CA SER A 26 6.10 4.28 -2.64
C SER A 26 5.74 4.37 -4.14
N GLN A 27 6.62 4.98 -4.93
CA GLN A 27 6.46 4.99 -6.39
C GLN A 27 6.51 3.58 -6.98
N ASP A 28 7.41 2.71 -6.52
CA ASP A 28 7.52 1.34 -7.02
C ASP A 28 6.22 0.55 -6.80
N TYR A 29 5.60 0.72 -5.63
CA TYR A 29 4.28 0.14 -5.34
C TYR A 29 3.22 0.63 -6.33
N TYR A 30 3.25 1.92 -6.69
CA TYR A 30 2.34 2.51 -7.67
C TYR A 30 2.52 1.94 -9.07
N GLU A 31 3.76 1.72 -9.49
CA GLU A 31 4.05 1.08 -10.78
C GLU A 31 3.55 -0.37 -10.79
N ASP A 32 3.75 -1.10 -9.70
CA ASP A 32 3.30 -2.48 -9.55
C ASP A 32 1.78 -2.65 -9.54
N CYS A 33 1.05 -1.68 -9.00
CA CYS A 33 -0.41 -1.64 -9.08
C CYS A 33 -0.95 -1.20 -10.45
N GLY A 34 -0.06 -1.00 -11.43
CA GLY A 34 -0.40 -0.67 -12.83
C GLY A 34 -0.64 0.82 -13.06
N ALA A 35 -0.06 1.69 -12.23
CA ALA A 35 -0.10 3.14 -12.35
C ALA A 35 -1.50 3.74 -12.63
N PRO A 36 -2.53 3.43 -11.81
CA PRO A 36 -3.88 3.93 -12.03
C PRO A 36 -3.94 5.46 -12.07
N GLY A 37 -4.72 6.00 -13.00
CA GLY A 37 -4.91 7.44 -13.14
C GLY A 37 -3.72 8.20 -13.76
N LYS A 38 -2.65 7.51 -14.19
CA LYS A 38 -1.56 8.11 -14.95
C LYS A 38 -2.06 8.56 -16.33
N ARG A 39 -1.75 9.80 -16.70
CA ARG A 39 -2.04 10.37 -18.03
C ARG A 39 -0.83 10.25 -18.94
N TYR A 40 -1.04 10.37 -20.25
CA TYR A 40 0.01 10.22 -21.27
C TYR A 40 1.24 11.12 -21.00
N ARG A 41 1.02 12.37 -20.57
CA ARG A 41 2.07 13.35 -20.32
C ARG A 41 2.60 13.39 -18.88
N ASP A 42 2.02 12.61 -17.97
CA ASP A 42 2.50 12.60 -16.58
C ASP A 42 3.83 11.83 -16.48
N SER A 43 4.76 12.34 -15.69
CA SER A 43 5.79 11.48 -15.10
C SER A 43 5.14 10.48 -14.14
N VAL A 44 5.81 9.35 -13.91
CA VAL A 44 5.33 8.36 -12.93
C VAL A 44 5.20 9.01 -11.56
N GLU A 45 6.20 9.78 -11.14
CA GLU A 45 6.21 10.49 -9.85
C GLU A 45 5.00 11.42 -9.68
N THR A 46 4.69 12.23 -10.69
CA THR A 46 3.54 13.15 -10.63
C THR A 46 2.22 12.39 -10.54
N ALA A 47 2.08 11.31 -11.32
CA ALA A 47 0.88 10.49 -11.31
C ALA A 47 0.72 9.73 -9.97
N TRP A 48 1.81 9.19 -9.43
CA TRP A 48 1.87 8.53 -8.14
C TRP A 48 1.43 9.46 -7.02
N LYS A 49 2.07 10.63 -6.86
CA LYS A 49 1.75 11.59 -5.79
C LYS A 49 0.29 12.05 -5.85
N ARG A 50 -0.23 12.29 -7.06
CA ARG A 50 -1.65 12.62 -7.27
C ARG A 50 -2.56 11.46 -6.88
N CYS A 51 -2.25 10.24 -7.32
CA CYS A 51 -3.07 9.07 -7.03
C CYS A 51 -3.06 8.72 -5.54
N ALA A 52 -1.91 8.82 -4.88
CA ALA A 52 -1.75 8.55 -3.47
C ALA A 52 -2.61 9.48 -2.59
N ASN A 53 -2.75 10.74 -3.00
CA ASN A 53 -3.58 11.75 -2.32
C ASN A 53 -5.05 11.74 -2.76
N ASP A 54 -5.45 10.88 -3.70
CA ASP A 54 -6.84 10.66 -4.07
C ASP A 54 -7.32 9.34 -3.47
N TYR A 55 -8.36 9.39 -2.62
CA TYR A 55 -8.83 8.20 -1.91
C TYR A 55 -9.20 7.05 -2.86
N ASN A 56 -9.96 7.35 -3.91
CA ASN A 56 -10.43 6.31 -4.83
C ASN A 56 -9.30 5.71 -5.68
N CYS A 57 -8.35 6.53 -6.12
CA CYS A 57 -7.20 6.08 -6.88
C CYS A 57 -6.26 5.24 -6.01
N SER A 58 -5.96 5.72 -4.80
CA SER A 58 -5.09 5.03 -3.85
C SER A 58 -5.69 3.70 -3.39
N THR A 59 -6.98 3.64 -3.04
CA THR A 59 -7.66 2.37 -2.72
C THR A 59 -7.60 1.38 -3.89
N ARG A 60 -7.83 1.85 -5.12
CA ARG A 60 -7.72 1.00 -6.31
C ARG A 60 -6.30 0.48 -6.53
N CYS A 61 -5.29 1.30 -6.25
CA CYS A 61 -3.90 0.89 -6.33
C CYS A 61 -3.59 -0.22 -5.32
N VAL A 62 -3.95 -0.04 -4.05
CA VAL A 62 -3.76 -1.07 -3.02
C VAL A 62 -4.47 -2.38 -3.39
N GLN A 63 -5.72 -2.32 -3.84
CA GLN A 63 -6.46 -3.49 -4.29
C GLN A 63 -5.75 -4.23 -5.44
N LYS A 64 -5.32 -3.50 -6.47
CA LYS A 64 -4.59 -4.09 -7.61
C LYS A 64 -3.25 -4.70 -7.19
N PHE A 65 -2.51 -4.06 -6.30
CA PHE A 65 -1.26 -4.59 -5.78
C PHE A 65 -1.49 -5.90 -5.01
N VAL A 66 -2.47 -5.92 -4.11
CA VAL A 66 -2.84 -7.13 -3.36
C VAL A 66 -3.30 -8.22 -4.31
N ASP A 67 -4.18 -7.92 -5.27
CA ASP A 67 -4.66 -8.90 -6.26
C ASP A 67 -3.54 -9.48 -7.10
N ARG A 68 -2.53 -8.68 -7.44
CA ARG A 68 -1.34 -9.11 -8.18
C ARG A 68 -0.49 -10.09 -7.38
N TYR A 69 -0.34 -9.89 -6.06
CA TYR A 69 0.63 -10.61 -5.24
C TYR A 69 0.05 -11.59 -4.20
N LYS A 70 -1.27 -11.64 -4.02
CA LYS A 70 -1.94 -12.51 -3.03
C LYS A 70 -1.65 -14.00 -3.17
N LEU A 71 -1.31 -14.48 -4.37
CA LEU A 71 -0.92 -15.88 -4.58
C LEU A 71 0.40 -16.23 -3.85
N GLY A 72 1.29 -15.26 -3.61
CA GLY A 72 2.49 -15.42 -2.79
C GLY A 72 2.21 -15.42 -1.27
N CYS A 73 0.95 -15.26 -0.87
CA CYS A 73 0.50 -15.17 0.51
C CYS A 73 -0.61 -16.20 0.82
N PRO A 74 -0.36 -17.52 0.66
CA PRO A 74 -1.37 -18.54 0.86
C PRO A 74 -1.76 -18.72 2.34
N ASN A 75 -2.90 -19.39 2.58
CA ASN A 75 -3.37 -19.85 3.89
C ASN A 75 -3.68 -18.74 4.91
N ARG A 76 -4.13 -17.58 4.45
CA ARG A 76 -4.46 -16.41 5.30
C ARG A 76 -5.77 -15.78 4.90
N GLY A 77 -6.43 -15.10 5.84
CA GLY A 77 -7.62 -14.29 5.56
C GLY A 77 -7.29 -13.13 4.64
N THR A 78 -8.30 -12.64 3.91
CA THR A 78 -8.12 -11.57 2.92
C THR A 78 -7.59 -10.28 3.54
N CYS A 79 -7.95 -9.99 4.80
CA CYS A 79 -7.43 -8.79 5.46
C CYS A 79 -5.98 -8.97 5.90
N GLU A 80 -5.60 -10.13 6.45
CA GLU A 80 -4.19 -10.40 6.75
C GLU A 80 -3.33 -10.32 5.48
N GLN A 81 -3.78 -10.92 4.37
CA GLN A 81 -3.06 -10.83 3.09
C GLN A 81 -2.87 -9.37 2.67
N SER A 82 -3.96 -8.59 2.70
CA SER A 82 -3.94 -7.19 2.30
C SER A 82 -3.00 -6.36 3.18
N ALA A 83 -3.13 -6.47 4.50
CA ALA A 83 -2.33 -5.72 5.47
C ALA A 83 -0.84 -6.04 5.35
N ARG A 84 -0.49 -7.34 5.26
CA ARG A 84 0.91 -7.76 5.25
C ARG A 84 1.58 -7.50 3.90
N LEU A 85 0.87 -7.67 2.78
CA LEU A 85 1.40 -7.30 1.45
C LEU A 85 1.54 -5.79 1.31
N HIS A 86 0.61 -5.02 1.86
CA HIS A 86 0.70 -3.57 1.84
C HIS A 86 1.92 -3.06 2.64
N ASN A 87 2.12 -3.59 3.86
CA ASN A 87 3.20 -3.14 4.73
C ASN A 87 4.59 -3.67 4.33
N GLY A 88 4.68 -4.90 3.82
CA GLY A 88 5.96 -5.55 3.52
C GLY A 88 6.23 -5.84 2.04
N GLY A 89 5.40 -5.31 1.13
CA GLY A 89 5.49 -5.57 -0.30
C GLY A 89 5.22 -7.04 -0.66
N ILE A 90 5.75 -7.47 -1.81
CA ILE A 90 5.49 -8.80 -2.41
C ILE A 90 5.77 -9.96 -1.43
N ASN A 91 6.80 -9.81 -0.60
CA ASN A 91 7.21 -10.82 0.38
C ASN A 91 6.63 -10.59 1.78
N GLY A 92 5.82 -9.54 1.98
CA GLY A 92 5.41 -9.08 3.30
C GLY A 92 4.71 -10.15 4.13
N CYS A 93 4.03 -11.10 3.48
CA CYS A 93 3.44 -12.23 4.18
C CYS A 93 4.46 -13.17 4.82
N ASN A 94 5.64 -13.34 4.25
CA ASN A 94 6.66 -14.26 4.77
C ASN A 94 7.61 -13.57 5.78
N MET A 95 7.46 -12.26 5.99
CA MET A 95 8.31 -11.48 6.89
C MET A 95 7.69 -11.37 8.28
N GLN A 96 8.46 -11.68 9.33
CA GLN A 96 8.00 -11.49 10.72
C GLN A 96 7.77 -10.01 11.07
N SER A 97 8.48 -9.09 10.40
CA SER A 97 8.35 -7.64 10.60
C SER A 97 6.93 -7.11 10.36
N THR A 98 6.13 -7.78 9.53
CA THR A 98 4.75 -7.35 9.23
C THR A 98 3.71 -7.86 10.23
N LEU A 99 4.08 -8.74 11.17
CA LEU A 99 3.14 -9.30 12.16
C LEU A 99 2.60 -8.21 13.10
N LYS A 100 3.48 -7.37 13.64
CA LYS A 100 3.08 -6.26 14.53
C LYS A 100 2.12 -5.30 13.84
N TYR A 101 2.36 -5.03 12.55
CA TYR A 101 1.45 -4.24 11.73
C TYR A 101 0.09 -4.92 11.59
N TRP A 102 0.08 -6.21 11.23
CA TRP A 102 -1.15 -6.98 11.12
C TRP A 102 -1.94 -7.01 12.42
N ASP A 103 -1.31 -7.28 13.57
CA ASP A 103 -1.99 -7.31 14.87
C ASP A 103 -2.68 -5.97 15.19
N THR A 104 -2.04 -4.86 14.78
CA THR A 104 -2.61 -3.51 14.94
C THR A 104 -3.86 -3.34 14.07
N ILE A 105 -3.80 -3.73 12.79
CA ILE A 105 -4.94 -3.67 11.87
C ILE A 105 -6.07 -4.58 12.33
N LYS A 106 -5.74 -5.83 12.70
CA LYS A 106 -6.66 -6.84 13.21
C LYS A 106 -7.46 -6.32 14.41
N SER A 107 -6.80 -5.64 15.34
CA SER A 107 -7.46 -5.01 16.49
C SER A 107 -8.45 -3.91 16.08
N CYS A 108 -8.10 -3.11 15.06
CA CYS A 108 -8.93 -2.02 14.56
C CYS A 108 -10.16 -2.50 13.79
N CYS A 109 -9.99 -3.45 12.86
CA CYS A 109 -11.07 -3.96 12.01
C CYS A 109 -11.87 -5.11 12.63
N GLN A 110 -11.34 -5.76 13.67
CA GLN A 110 -11.85 -7.04 14.21
C GLN A 110 -12.05 -8.13 13.14
N CYS A 111 -11.15 -8.16 12.16
CA CYS A 111 -11.25 -9.01 10.98
C CYS A 111 -10.20 -10.15 10.99
N SER A 112 -10.31 -11.07 10.03
CA SER A 112 -9.41 -12.22 9.84
C SER A 112 -8.66 -12.15 8.53
#